data_AF-A0A542ZMD1-F1
#
_entry.id   AF-A0A542ZMD1-F1
#
_cell.length_a   1.000
_cell.length_b   1.000
_cell.length_c   1.000
_cell.angle_alpha   90.00
_cell.angle_beta   90.00
_cell.angle_gamma   90.00
#
_symmetry.space_group_name_H-M   'P 1'
#
loop_
_entity.id
_entity.type
_entity.pdbx_description
1 polymer ?
#
loop_
_entity_poly.entity_id
_entity_poly.type
_entity_poly.pdbx_seq_one_letter_code
_entity_poly.pdbx_strand_id
1 'polypeptide(L)'
;MIVFFLLVVVLLIGLTAAVVTGRIGGVMADPVSTSPFEGLAPGRLAAQDVTGLRFDLGLRGYRMDQVDAVLDRLADELAARDEELAALRAPRAATEG
;
A
#
# COMPACT_ATOMS: atom_id res chain seq x y z
N MET A 1 -54.53 -4.44 0.19
CA MET A 1 -53.70 -3.50 -0.62
C MET A 1 -52.80 -2.63 0.23
N ILE A 2 -53.30 -1.88 1.22
CA ILE A 2 -52.48 -0.97 2.06
C ILE A 2 -51.35 -1.70 2.81
N VAL A 3 -51.62 -2.86 3.41
CA VAL A 3 -50.61 -3.62 4.18
C VAL A 3 -49.44 -4.10 3.30
N PHE A 4 -49.73 -4.48 2.05
CA PHE A 4 -48.71 -4.84 1.07
C PHE A 4 -47.80 -3.65 0.74
N PHE A 5 -48.41 -2.46 0.55
CA PHE A 5 -47.67 -1.23 0.29
C PHE A 5 -46.77 -0.84 1.48
N LEU A 6 -47.28 -0.97 2.71
CA LEU A 6 -46.48 -0.73 3.93
C LEU A 6 -45.29 -1.69 4.04
N LEU A 7 -45.46 -2.97 3.71
CA LEU A 7 -44.37 -3.94 3.70
C LEU A 7 -43.27 -3.57 2.71
N VAL A 8 -43.64 -3.16 1.49
CA VAL A 8 -42.68 -2.73 0.45
C VAL A 8 -41.93 -1.48 0.88
N VAL A 9 -42.60 -0.51 1.50
CA VAL A 9 -41.95 0.72 2.01
C VAL A 9 -40.98 0.41 3.14
N VAL A 10 -41.37 -0.44 4.11
CA VAL A 10 -40.48 -0.86 5.20
C VAL A 10 -39.26 -1.61 4.66
N LEU A 11 -39.46 -2.48 3.67
CA LEU A 11 -38.36 -3.20 3.01
C LEU A 11 -37.41 -2.23 2.29
N LEU A 12 -37.93 -1.25 1.56
CA LEU A 12 -37.13 -0.22 0.87
C LEU A 12 -36.33 0.63 1.85
N ILE A 13 -36.94 1.05 2.96
CA ILE A 13 -36.27 1.82 4.02
C ILE A 13 -35.18 0.96 4.68
N GLY A 14 -35.46 -0.31 4.97
CA GLY A 14 -34.47 -1.23 5.53
C GLY A 14 -33.29 -1.47 4.59
N LEU A 15 -33.56 -1.66 3.29
CA LEU A 15 -32.54 -1.87 2.27
C LEU A 15 -31.65 -0.62 2.10
N THR A 16 -32.26 0.56 2.00
CA THR A 16 -31.54 1.84 1.88
C THR A 16 -30.71 2.15 3.12
N ALA A 17 -31.26 1.97 4.32
CA ALA A 17 -30.52 2.15 5.57
C ALA A 17 -29.33 1.18 5.66
N ALA A 18 -29.50 -0.07 5.24
CA ALA A 18 -28.44 -1.07 5.27
C ALA A 18 -27.34 -0.82 4.23
N VAL A 19 -27.68 -0.23 3.07
CA VAL A 19 -26.71 0.27 2.08
C VAL A 19 -25.93 1.48 2.62
N VAL A 20 -26.63 2.47 3.22
CA VAL A 20 -25.99 3.66 3.83
C VAL A 20 -25.08 3.29 5.01
N THR A 21 -25.47 2.27 5.79
CA THR A 21 -24.69 1.79 6.94
C THR A 21 -23.56 0.84 6.52
N GLY A 22 -23.40 0.54 5.22
CA GLY A 22 -22.37 -0.37 4.70
C GLY A 22 -22.57 -1.84 5.08
N ARG A 23 -23.75 -2.22 5.60
CA ARG A 23 -24.06 -3.57 6.10
C ARG A 23 -24.36 -4.57 4.98
N ILE A 24 -24.66 -4.09 3.77
CA ILE A 24 -24.85 -4.89 2.55
C ILE A 24 -23.80 -4.52 1.46
N GLY A 25 -22.70 -3.88 1.87
CA GLY A 25 -21.62 -3.42 0.99
C GLY A 25 -20.47 -4.43 0.90
N GLY A 26 -20.75 -5.68 0.55
CA GLY A 26 -19.71 -6.59 0.08
C GLY A 26 -19.54 -6.39 -1.42
N VAL A 27 -18.35 -6.00 -1.86
CA VAL A 27 -17.96 -5.66 -3.25
C VAL A 27 -18.25 -4.20 -3.63
N MET A 28 -17.50 -3.28 -3.03
CA MET A 28 -16.90 -2.18 -3.79
C MET A 28 -15.70 -1.70 -2.97
N ALA A 29 -14.56 -2.36 -3.17
CA ALA A 29 -13.30 -1.80 -2.72
C ALA A 29 -13.08 -0.50 -3.52
N ASP A 30 -12.73 0.56 -2.80
CA ASP A 30 -12.47 1.90 -3.31
C ASP A 30 -11.58 1.89 -4.57
N PRO A 31 -11.77 2.85 -5.50
CA PRO A 31 -11.07 2.90 -6.77
C PRO A 31 -9.55 2.81 -6.56
N VAL A 32 -8.95 1.75 -7.08
CA VAL A 32 -7.50 1.55 -7.10
C VAL A 32 -6.89 2.74 -7.84
N SER A 33 -5.98 3.44 -7.17
CA SER A 33 -5.29 4.62 -7.66
C SER A 33 -4.70 4.39 -9.06
N THR A 34 -4.80 5.39 -9.95
CA THR A 34 -4.38 5.32 -11.37
C THR A 34 -2.86 5.37 -11.58
N SER A 35 -2.03 5.19 -10.55
CA SER A 35 -0.59 5.05 -10.76
C SER A 35 -0.30 3.59 -11.10
N PRO A 36 0.29 3.27 -12.27
CA PRO A 36 0.82 1.93 -12.51
C PRO A 36 1.75 1.56 -11.36
N PHE A 37 1.65 0.33 -10.85
CA PHE A 37 2.66 -0.20 -9.93
C PHE A 37 4.01 -0.23 -10.67
N GLU A 38 4.82 0.79 -10.42
CA GLU A 38 6.19 0.85 -10.88
C GLU A 38 7.03 0.24 -9.75
N GLY A 39 7.26 -1.06 -9.88
CA GLY A 39 8.08 -1.79 -8.94
C GLY A 39 9.52 -1.27 -8.88
N LEU A 40 10.34 -1.89 -8.05
CA LEU A 40 11.75 -1.53 -7.93
C LEU A 40 12.48 -1.69 -9.27
N ALA A 41 13.30 -0.70 -9.62
CA ALA A 41 14.15 -0.77 -10.78
C ALA A 41 15.10 -1.98 -10.67
N PRO A 42 15.30 -2.76 -11.74
CA PRO A 42 16.22 -3.88 -11.70
C PRO A 42 17.66 -3.38 -11.50
N GLY A 43 18.38 -3.98 -10.55
CA GLY A 43 19.78 -3.68 -10.30
C GLY A 43 20.10 -3.35 -8.85
N ARG A 44 21.03 -2.42 -8.64
CA ARG A 44 21.40 -1.94 -7.30
C ARG A 44 20.26 -1.08 -6.76
N LEU A 45 19.68 -1.49 -5.63
CA LEU A 45 18.76 -0.65 -4.87
C LEU A 45 19.53 0.37 -4.03
N ALA A 46 19.06 1.61 -4.03
CA ALA A 46 19.40 2.62 -3.03
C ALA A 46 18.24 2.77 -2.03
N ALA A 47 18.52 3.31 -0.84
CA ALA A 47 17.50 3.55 0.20
C ALA A 47 16.31 4.39 -0.31
N GLN A 48 16.60 5.42 -1.11
CA GLN A 48 15.60 6.31 -1.71
C GLN A 48 14.60 5.59 -2.65
N ASP A 49 15.03 4.48 -3.26
CA ASP A 49 14.19 3.71 -4.18
C ASP A 49 13.10 2.96 -3.40
N VAL A 50 13.35 2.63 -2.13
CA VAL A 50 12.39 1.97 -1.23
C VAL A 50 11.40 2.98 -0.65
N THR A 51 11.88 4.15 -0.22
CA THR A 51 11.03 5.20 0.38
C THR A 51 10.01 5.77 -0.61
N GLY A 52 10.28 5.72 -1.91
CA GLY A 52 9.37 6.18 -2.96
C GLY A 52 8.27 5.19 -3.38
N LEU A 53 8.29 3.96 -2.86
CA LEU A 53 7.37 2.90 -3.29
C LEU A 53 5.93 3.20 -2.88
N ARG A 54 5.00 2.88 -3.79
CA ARG A 54 3.55 2.97 -3.54
C ARG A 54 2.91 1.62 -3.83
N PHE A 55 2.20 1.11 -2.82
CA PHE A 55 1.46 -0.15 -2.92
C PHE A 55 -0.03 0.13 -3.03
N ASP A 56 -0.70 -0.65 -3.88
CA ASP A 56 -2.16 -0.62 -3.99
C ASP A 56 -2.83 -1.32 -2.80
N LEU A 57 -4.03 -0.86 -2.45
CA LEU A 57 -4.82 -1.42 -1.36
C LEU A 57 -5.62 -2.65 -1.85
N GLY A 58 -5.47 -3.78 -1.15
CA GLY A 58 -6.23 -5.01 -1.41
C GLY A 58 -7.23 -5.34 -0.30
N LEU A 59 -8.36 -5.97 -0.66
CA LEU A 59 -9.42 -6.45 0.28
C LEU A 59 -8.91 -7.37 1.39
N ARG A 60 -7.75 -8.00 1.20
CA ARG A 60 -6.98 -8.73 2.21
C ARG A 60 -5.50 -8.34 2.07
N GLY A 61 -5.13 -7.18 2.59
CA GLY A 61 -3.77 -6.68 2.62
C GLY A 61 -3.02 -7.02 3.92
N TYR A 62 -1.70 -6.91 3.87
CA TYR A 62 -0.90 -6.75 5.09
C TYR A 62 -1.28 -5.44 5.78
N ARG A 63 -1.07 -5.34 7.10
CA ARG A 63 -1.33 -4.09 7.80
C ARG A 63 -0.28 -3.05 7.40
N MET A 64 -0.73 -1.87 6.95
CA MET A 64 0.14 -0.82 6.41
C MET A 64 1.25 -0.41 7.38
N ASP A 65 0.92 -0.23 8.67
CA ASP A 65 1.87 0.12 9.72
C ASP A 65 2.99 -0.92 9.92
N GLN A 66 2.68 -2.21 9.76
CA GLN A 66 3.67 -3.27 9.84
C GLN A 66 4.59 -3.28 8.61
N VAL A 67 4.01 -3.05 7.43
CA VAL A 67 4.77 -2.97 6.17
C VAL A 67 5.68 -1.74 6.21
N ASP A 68 5.16 -0.57 6.56
CA ASP A 68 5.90 0.68 6.68
C ASP A 68 7.07 0.54 7.65
N ALA A 69 6.84 -0.01 8.84
CA ALA A 69 7.91 -0.20 9.83
C ALA A 69 9.04 -1.13 9.34
N VAL A 70 8.72 -2.14 8.51
CA VAL A 70 9.72 -3.03 7.92
C VAL A 70 10.46 -2.34 6.78
N LEU A 71 9.75 -1.57 5.94
CA LEU A 71 10.34 -0.82 4.83
C LEU A 71 11.27 0.29 5.32
N ASP A 72 10.90 1.01 6.38
CA ASP A 72 11.74 2.03 7.02
C ASP A 72 13.04 1.42 7.52
N ARG A 73 12.95 0.31 8.26
CA ARG A 73 14.14 -0.41 8.74
C ARG A 73 15.01 -0.92 7.60
N LEU A 74 14.39 -1.38 6.51
CA LEU A 74 15.12 -1.85 5.33
C LEU A 74 15.84 -0.69 4.62
N ALA A 75 15.21 0.47 4.52
CA ALA A 75 15.81 1.67 3.95
C ALA A 75 17.02 2.13 4.78
N ASP A 76 16.90 2.12 6.11
CA ASP A 76 18.01 2.44 7.02
C ASP A 76 19.21 1.48 6.83
N GLU A 77 18.94 0.18 6.74
CA GLU A 77 19.98 -0.83 6.52
C GLU A 77 20.65 -0.64 5.15
N LEU A 78 19.86 -0.38 4.10
CA LEU A 78 20.39 -0.08 2.76
C LEU A 78 21.32 1.13 2.78
N ALA A 79 20.92 2.20 3.46
CA ALA A 79 21.76 3.41 3.60
C ALA A 79 23.08 3.10 4.31
N ALA A 80 23.04 2.38 5.43
CA ALA A 80 24.24 1.98 6.17
C ALA A 80 25.18 1.11 5.31
N ARG A 81 24.62 0.16 4.55
CA ARG A 81 25.39 -0.70 3.65
C ARG A 81 26.02 0.08 2.49
N ASP A 82 25.33 1.06 1.95
CA ASP A 82 25.87 1.90 0.87
C ASP A 82 27.00 2.82 1.37
N GLU A 83 26.89 3.36 2.58
CA GLU A 83 27.97 4.11 3.23
C GLU A 83 29.22 3.25 3.45
N GLU A 84 29.06 2.03 3.96
CA GLU A 84 30.15 1.08 4.16
C GLU A 84 30.83 0.72 2.83
N LEU A 85 30.04 0.48 1.78
CA LEU A 85 30.57 0.21 0.44
C LEU A 85 31.32 1.41 -0.14
N ALA A 86 30.83 2.63 0.09
CA ALA A 86 31.53 3.84 -0.34
C ALA A 86 32.89 3.98 0.37
N ALA A 87 32.91 3.73 1.69
CA ALA A 87 34.12 3.76 2.50
C ALA A 87 35.14 2.70 2.07
N LEU A 88 34.71 1.50 1.67
CA LEU A 88 35.60 0.43 1.19
C LEU A 88 36.13 0.66 -0.22
N ARG A 89 35.38 1.36 -1.08
CA ARG A 89 35.79 1.63 -2.47
C ARG A 89 36.79 2.77 -2.60
N ALA A 90 36.68 3.81 -1.76
CA ALA A 90 37.59 4.96 -1.82
C ALA A 90 39.09 4.59 -1.66
N PRO A 91 39.50 3.70 -0.72
CA PRO A 91 40.88 3.22 -0.60
C PRO A 91 41.35 2.41 -1.81
N ARG A 92 40.45 1.66 -2.45
CA ARG A 92 40.78 0.82 -3.61
C ARG A 92 41.09 1.68 -4.83
N ALA A 93 40.27 2.70 -5.08
CA ALA A 93 40.46 3.64 -6.18
C ALA A 93 41.78 4.44 -6.05
N ALA A 94 42.25 4.69 -4.83
CA ALA A 94 43.51 5.38 -4.57
C ALA A 94 44.77 4.51 -4.82
N THR A 95 44.62 3.17 -4.88
CA THR A 95 45.74 2.25 -5.09
C THR A 95 45.86 1.79 -6.55
N GLU A 96 44.78 1.91 -7.34
CA GLU A 96 44.70 1.48 -8.74
C GLU A 96 45.00 2.61 -9.76
N GLY A 97 45.23 3.85 -9.31
CA GLY A 97 45.60 5.01 -10.15
C GLY A 97 47.02 5.48 -9.92
#